data_AF-A0A932TJE4-F1
#
_entry.id   AF-A0A932TJE4-F1
#
_cell.length_a   1.000
_cell.length_b   1.000
_cell.length_c   1.000
_cell.angle_alpha   90.00
_cell.angle_beta   90.00
_cell.angle_gamma   90.00
#
_symmetry.space_group_name_H-M   'P 1'
#
loop_
_entity.id
_entity.type
_entity.pdbx_description
1 polymer ?
#
loop_
_entity_poly.entity_id
_entity_poly.type
_entity_poly.pdbx_seq_one_letter_code
_entity_poly.pdbx_strand_id
1 'polypeptide(L)'
;MFLRVITCALLSPAFAFGAGHPLELPTVLQGALDALRNGHYLQTLETARGLQETFPGHPLPYLIQAEANWGLIFCQTGHISSREIWNAADEKSSSFDRDFFQAVDETIAVSEALREEPKSAALGAFYEGLAHGVRARLHTLRAEALNSGKAGKQMRESLLQAAAQDPALQADAEAGLGVYNYYADVLSPLIKLFRFLLLIPGGDREKGLEQLRAASLQATLLLPEARNELARIYSLRENRPAAALPLFRSLADRYPQNAIYALSAAIQAERIGEKEIAADYVRKALGAVKEMDDVCRDRLEPASQQALERLQGKPGR
;
A
#
# COMPACT_ATOMS: atom_id res chain seq x y z
N MET A 1 -57.34 13.94 -11.76
CA MET A 1 -56.52 12.80 -11.31
C MET A 1 -55.13 12.97 -11.91
N PHE A 2 -54.28 13.78 -11.26
CA PHE A 2 -52.88 13.98 -11.64
C PHE A 2 -52.06 13.76 -10.36
N LEU A 3 -51.43 12.60 -10.24
CA LEU A 3 -50.51 12.32 -9.13
C LEU A 3 -49.12 12.75 -9.56
N ARG A 4 -48.60 13.80 -8.92
CA ARG A 4 -47.22 14.28 -9.08
C ARG A 4 -46.26 13.21 -8.56
N VAL A 5 -45.34 12.79 -9.42
CA VAL A 5 -44.13 12.07 -9.03
C VAL A 5 -43.23 13.07 -8.30
N ILE A 6 -43.01 12.85 -7.02
CA ILE A 6 -42.01 13.58 -6.23
C ILE A 6 -40.67 12.87 -6.48
N THR A 7 -39.85 13.43 -7.36
CA THR A 7 -38.43 13.10 -7.47
C THR A 7 -37.72 13.70 -6.26
N CYS A 8 -37.44 12.87 -5.26
CA CYS A 8 -36.57 13.22 -4.16
C CYS A 8 -35.13 13.20 -4.69
N ALA A 9 -34.64 14.33 -5.18
CA ALA A 9 -33.23 14.53 -5.46
C ALA A 9 -32.51 14.61 -4.12
N LEU A 10 -31.96 13.48 -3.66
CA LEU A 10 -30.98 13.44 -2.60
C LEU A 10 -29.74 14.18 -3.10
N LEU A 11 -29.65 15.47 -2.79
CA LEU A 11 -28.42 16.24 -2.89
C LEU A 11 -27.45 15.64 -1.85
N SER A 12 -26.65 14.67 -2.28
CA SER A 12 -25.43 14.30 -1.54
C SER A 12 -24.65 15.58 -1.28
N PRO A 13 -24.13 15.82 -0.07
CA PRO A 13 -23.28 16.97 0.17
C PRO A 13 -22.07 16.82 -0.75
N ALA A 14 -22.02 17.66 -1.80
CA ALA A 14 -20.91 17.68 -2.71
C ALA A 14 -19.68 18.03 -1.88
N PHE A 15 -18.76 17.08 -1.75
CA PHE A 15 -17.46 17.35 -1.16
C PHE A 15 -16.77 18.35 -2.08
N ALA A 16 -16.76 19.62 -1.67
CA ALA A 16 -16.14 20.66 -2.46
C ALA A 16 -14.62 20.51 -2.32
N PHE A 17 -13.96 20.04 -3.38
CA PHE A 17 -12.52 20.17 -3.52
C PHE A 17 -12.20 21.68 -3.54
N GLY A 18 -11.80 22.20 -2.37
CA GLY A 18 -11.53 23.62 -2.15
C GLY A 18 -10.21 24.07 -2.78
N ALA A 19 -9.88 25.35 -2.63
CA ALA A 19 -8.65 25.96 -3.17
C ALA A 19 -7.35 25.55 -2.44
N GLY A 20 -7.39 24.51 -1.59
CA GLY A 20 -6.25 23.97 -0.86
C GLY A 20 -5.49 22.92 -1.67
N HIS A 21 -4.50 22.28 -1.05
CA HIS A 21 -3.79 21.17 -1.70
C HIS A 21 -4.78 20.02 -1.95
N PRO A 22 -4.80 19.37 -3.13
CA PRO A 22 -5.80 18.35 -3.49
C PRO A 22 -5.77 17.11 -2.57
N LEU A 23 -4.67 16.90 -1.87
CA LEU A 23 -4.46 15.82 -0.89
C LEU A 23 -4.51 16.30 0.57
N GLU A 24 -5.03 17.50 0.82
CA GLU A 24 -5.34 17.97 2.17
C GLU A 24 -6.63 17.29 2.65
N LEU A 25 -6.48 16.38 3.62
CA LEU A 25 -7.57 15.51 4.07
C LEU A 25 -8.22 16.03 5.36
N PRO A 26 -9.55 15.87 5.55
CA PRO A 26 -10.17 15.99 6.86
C PRO A 26 -9.47 15.12 7.92
N THR A 27 -9.38 15.62 9.16
CA THR A 27 -8.71 14.93 10.28
C THR A 27 -9.18 13.48 10.47
N VAL A 28 -10.47 13.22 10.21
CA VAL A 28 -11.04 11.86 10.34
C VAL A 28 -10.49 10.89 9.28
N LEU A 29 -10.24 11.33 8.04
CA LEU A 29 -9.60 10.51 7.01
C LEU A 29 -8.11 10.29 7.32
N GLN A 30 -7.43 11.32 7.86
CA GLN A 30 -6.04 11.19 8.31
C GLN A 30 -5.91 10.14 9.43
N GLY A 31 -6.81 10.19 10.43
CA GLY A 31 -6.83 9.21 11.51
C GLY A 31 -7.04 7.77 11.04
N ALA A 32 -7.90 7.55 10.03
CA ALA A 32 -8.09 6.22 9.44
C ALA A 32 -6.84 5.72 8.70
N LEU A 33 -6.12 6.61 8.01
CA LEU A 33 -4.82 6.26 7.40
C LEU A 33 -3.75 5.95 8.43
N ASP A 34 -3.71 6.70 9.53
CA ASP A 34 -2.76 6.43 10.61
C ASP A 34 -3.06 5.11 11.32
N ALA A 35 -4.34 4.75 11.50
CA ALA A 35 -4.74 3.43 12.00
C ALA A 35 -4.32 2.31 11.05
N LEU A 36 -4.59 2.47 9.74
CA LEU A 36 -4.15 1.55 8.70
C LEU A 36 -2.63 1.32 8.73
N ARG A 37 -1.85 2.41 8.81
CA ARG A 37 -0.38 2.36 8.82
C ARG A 37 0.20 1.83 10.12
N ASN A 38 -0.53 1.92 11.23
CA ASN A 38 -0.23 1.23 12.46
C ASN A 38 -0.63 -0.26 12.43
N GLY A 39 -1.24 -0.74 11.35
CA GLY A 39 -1.60 -2.14 11.18
C GLY A 39 -2.92 -2.54 11.86
N HIS A 40 -3.76 -1.58 12.26
CA HIS A 40 -5.07 -1.85 12.85
C HIS A 40 -6.12 -2.11 11.78
N TYR A 41 -5.99 -3.22 11.06
CA TYR A 41 -6.76 -3.44 9.84
C TYR A 41 -8.25 -3.62 10.12
N LEU A 42 -8.65 -4.39 11.15
CA LEU A 42 -10.06 -4.57 11.50
C LEU A 42 -10.72 -3.26 11.94
N GLN A 43 -10.07 -2.50 12.83
CA GLN A 43 -10.54 -1.16 13.22
C GLN A 43 -10.65 -0.22 12.02
N THR A 44 -9.71 -0.30 11.09
CA THR A 44 -9.72 0.49 9.85
C THR A 44 -10.93 0.14 8.99
N LEU A 45 -11.29 -1.14 8.86
CA LEU A 45 -12.49 -1.59 8.13
C LEU A 45 -13.80 -1.10 8.78
N GLU A 46 -13.87 -1.07 10.11
CA GLU A 46 -15.02 -0.49 10.83
C GLU A 46 -15.13 1.02 10.57
N THR A 47 -14.01 1.73 10.69
CA THR A 47 -13.95 3.19 10.48
C THR A 47 -14.28 3.54 9.03
N ALA A 48 -13.74 2.79 8.05
CA ALA A 48 -13.95 3.03 6.63
C ALA A 48 -15.44 3.01 6.25
N ARG A 49 -16.25 2.12 6.83
CA ARG A 49 -17.70 2.06 6.58
C ARG A 49 -18.41 3.37 6.94
N GLY A 50 -18.15 3.92 8.14
CA GLY A 50 -18.71 5.22 8.53
C GLY A 50 -18.20 6.38 7.66
N LEU A 51 -16.96 6.29 7.18
CA LEU A 51 -16.39 7.29 6.28
C LEU A 51 -17.00 7.25 4.88
N GLN A 52 -17.39 6.08 4.39
CA GLN A 52 -18.11 5.95 3.11
C GLN A 52 -19.50 6.58 3.19
N GLU A 53 -20.19 6.44 4.33
CA GLU A 53 -21.47 7.12 4.55
C GLU A 53 -21.30 8.65 4.64
N THR A 54 -20.22 9.11 5.27
CA THR A 54 -19.94 10.54 5.47
C THR A 54 -19.38 11.22 4.21
N PHE A 55 -18.58 10.49 3.44
CA PHE A 55 -17.87 10.98 2.24
C PHE A 55 -18.09 10.06 1.02
N PRO A 56 -19.34 9.81 0.59
CA PRO A 56 -19.63 8.83 -0.46
C PRO A 56 -19.05 9.19 -1.83
N GLY A 57 -18.78 10.47 -2.07
CA GLY A 57 -18.15 10.96 -3.32
C GLY A 57 -16.62 11.05 -3.25
N HIS A 58 -16.00 10.70 -2.12
CA HIS A 58 -14.55 10.73 -1.98
C HIS A 58 -13.99 9.31 -2.18
N PRO A 59 -12.99 9.06 -3.05
CA PRO A 59 -12.47 7.71 -3.28
C PRO A 59 -11.71 7.10 -2.09
N LEU A 60 -11.05 7.94 -1.29
CA LEU A 60 -10.16 7.50 -0.21
C LEU A 60 -10.78 6.54 0.84
N PRO A 61 -12.01 6.73 1.38
CA PRO A 61 -12.64 5.75 2.26
C PRO A 61 -12.70 4.32 1.69
N TYR A 62 -12.98 4.18 0.40
CA TYR A 62 -13.01 2.90 -0.29
C TYR A 62 -11.59 2.34 -0.50
N LEU A 63 -10.63 3.21 -0.85
CA LEU A 63 -9.23 2.83 -0.98
C LEU A 63 -8.63 2.35 0.37
N ILE A 64 -8.98 3.01 1.48
CA ILE A 64 -8.59 2.61 2.83
C ILE A 64 -9.13 1.22 3.15
N GLN A 65 -10.39 0.93 2.80
CA GLN A 65 -10.95 -0.43 2.95
C GLN A 65 -10.18 -1.45 2.10
N ALA A 66 -9.83 -1.11 0.86
CA ALA A 66 -9.05 -1.99 -0.01
C ALA A 66 -7.66 -2.28 0.56
N GLU A 67 -6.95 -1.28 1.07
CA GLU A 67 -5.62 -1.44 1.69
C GLU A 67 -5.68 -2.21 3.03
N ALA A 68 -6.73 -2.00 3.83
CA ALA A 68 -6.93 -2.77 5.06
C ALA A 68 -7.15 -4.25 4.76
N ASN A 69 -8.02 -4.56 3.78
CA ASN A 69 -8.19 -5.93 3.30
C ASN A 69 -6.88 -6.48 2.72
N TRP A 70 -6.11 -5.68 1.97
CA TRP A 70 -4.80 -6.10 1.46
C TRP A 70 -3.85 -6.48 2.60
N GLY A 71 -3.81 -5.71 3.69
CA GLY A 71 -3.02 -6.00 4.89
C GLY A 71 -3.38 -7.35 5.52
N LEU A 72 -4.67 -7.61 5.67
CA LEU A 72 -5.20 -8.89 6.18
C LEU A 72 -4.86 -10.06 5.24
N ILE A 73 -5.04 -9.89 3.92
CA ILE A 73 -4.65 -10.88 2.92
C ILE A 73 -3.15 -11.17 3.02
N PHE A 74 -2.32 -10.14 3.09
CA PHE A 74 -0.87 -10.28 3.19
C PHE A 74 -0.46 -11.03 4.45
N CYS A 75 -1.09 -10.77 5.59
CA CYS A 75 -0.83 -11.52 6.81
C CYS A 75 -1.27 -12.98 6.69
N GLN A 76 -2.47 -13.24 6.20
CA GLN A 76 -3.02 -14.60 6.06
C GLN A 76 -2.21 -15.45 5.08
N THR A 77 -1.78 -14.87 3.97
CA THR A 77 -1.25 -15.62 2.82
C THR A 77 0.21 -15.37 2.53
N GLY A 78 0.77 -14.24 2.95
CA GLY A 78 2.12 -13.84 2.63
C GLY A 78 3.19 -14.62 3.40
N HIS A 79 4.37 -14.69 2.79
CA HIS A 79 5.54 -15.26 3.43
C HIS A 79 6.08 -14.33 4.53
N ILE A 80 5.87 -14.73 5.78
CA ILE A 80 6.33 -14.03 6.99
C ILE A 80 7.13 -15.01 7.84
N SER A 81 8.41 -14.70 8.06
CA SER A 81 9.29 -15.48 8.93
C SER A 81 10.14 -14.58 9.81
N SER A 82 10.87 -15.19 10.74
CA SER A 82 11.81 -14.48 11.61
C SER A 82 13.01 -13.88 10.88
N ARG A 83 13.26 -14.28 9.62
CA ARG A 83 14.43 -13.84 8.84
C ARG A 83 14.06 -13.00 7.64
N GLU A 84 12.85 -13.17 7.11
CA GLU A 84 12.45 -12.59 5.84
C GLU A 84 10.92 -12.37 5.79
N ILE A 85 10.50 -11.28 5.14
CA ILE A 85 9.11 -10.96 4.84
C ILE A 85 9.03 -10.64 3.35
N TRP A 86 8.45 -11.53 2.53
CA TRP A 86 8.46 -11.42 1.07
C TRP A 86 7.08 -11.09 0.50
N ASN A 87 7.06 -10.43 -0.67
CA ASN A 87 5.83 -10.23 -1.46
C ASN A 87 5.56 -11.48 -2.32
N ALA A 88 5.45 -12.64 -1.68
CA ALA A 88 5.01 -13.89 -2.31
C ALA A 88 4.04 -14.58 -1.36
N ALA A 89 2.90 -15.02 -1.91
CA ALA A 89 1.90 -15.75 -1.15
C ALA A 89 2.28 -17.24 -1.04
N ASP A 90 2.27 -17.77 0.17
CA ASP A 90 2.27 -19.21 0.47
C ASP A 90 0.94 -19.84 0.02
N GLU A 91 -0.18 -19.09 0.14
CA GLU A 91 -1.51 -19.46 -0.33
C GLU A 91 -2.09 -18.42 -1.30
N LYS A 92 -2.78 -18.85 -2.36
CA LYS A 92 -3.28 -17.91 -3.40
C LYS A 92 -4.70 -17.40 -3.19
N SER A 93 -5.35 -17.77 -2.10
CA SER A 93 -6.72 -17.40 -1.78
C SER A 93 -6.82 -16.93 -0.33
N SER A 94 -7.71 -15.98 -0.08
CA SER A 94 -7.97 -15.44 1.25
C SER A 94 -9.47 -15.25 1.45
N SER A 95 -9.93 -15.35 2.70
CA SER A 95 -11.29 -15.01 3.09
C SER A 95 -11.65 -13.54 2.85
N PHE A 96 -10.66 -12.66 2.69
CA PHE A 96 -10.83 -11.23 2.49
C PHE A 96 -10.88 -10.82 1.01
N ASP A 97 -10.74 -11.76 0.07
CA ASP A 97 -10.60 -11.47 -1.36
C ASP A 97 -11.80 -10.75 -1.96
N ARG A 98 -13.01 -11.22 -1.63
CA ARG A 98 -14.24 -10.61 -2.16
C ARG A 98 -14.34 -9.15 -1.75
N ASP A 99 -14.14 -8.88 -0.47
CA ASP A 99 -14.30 -7.54 0.10
C ASP A 99 -13.16 -6.61 -0.33
N PHE A 100 -11.96 -7.16 -0.59
CA PHE A 100 -10.86 -6.46 -1.26
C PHE A 100 -11.26 -6.00 -2.67
N PHE A 101 -11.68 -6.92 -3.54
CA PHE A 101 -11.96 -6.58 -4.93
C PHE A 101 -13.16 -5.63 -5.05
N GLN A 102 -14.18 -5.82 -4.22
CA GLN A 102 -15.30 -4.90 -4.13
C GLN A 102 -14.84 -3.48 -3.77
N ALA A 103 -14.02 -3.30 -2.74
CA ALA A 103 -13.52 -1.98 -2.34
C ALA A 103 -12.66 -1.31 -3.43
N VAL A 104 -11.86 -2.10 -4.17
CA VAL A 104 -11.12 -1.58 -5.32
C VAL A 104 -12.07 -1.13 -6.44
N ASP A 105 -13.08 -1.93 -6.79
CA ASP A 105 -14.07 -1.58 -7.82
C ASP A 105 -14.86 -0.32 -7.43
N GLU A 106 -15.26 -0.19 -6.16
CA GLU A 106 -15.91 1.01 -5.64
C GLU A 106 -14.99 2.23 -5.69
N THR A 107 -13.72 2.08 -5.34
CA THR A 107 -12.72 3.16 -5.47
C THR A 107 -12.61 3.64 -6.92
N ILE A 108 -12.56 2.70 -7.87
CA ILE A 108 -12.52 3.02 -9.31
C ILE A 108 -13.79 3.75 -9.73
N ALA A 109 -14.97 3.24 -9.40
CA ALA A 109 -16.24 3.84 -9.79
C ALA A 109 -16.40 5.28 -9.27
N VAL A 110 -16.06 5.53 -8.00
CA VAL A 110 -16.10 6.89 -7.43
C VAL A 110 -15.04 7.79 -8.08
N SER A 111 -13.87 7.24 -8.41
CA SER A 111 -12.81 7.98 -9.11
C SER A 111 -13.19 8.34 -10.54
N GLU A 112 -13.85 7.44 -11.27
CA GLU A 112 -14.39 7.67 -12.61
C GLU A 112 -15.45 8.79 -12.57
N ALA A 113 -16.34 8.79 -11.58
CA ALA A 113 -17.30 9.88 -11.40
C ALA A 113 -16.62 11.24 -11.17
N LEU A 114 -15.51 11.29 -10.42
CA LEU A 114 -14.72 12.51 -10.26
C LEU A 114 -14.04 12.98 -11.56
N ARG A 115 -13.79 12.06 -12.51
CA ARG A 115 -13.16 12.37 -13.81
C ARG A 115 -14.08 13.05 -14.80
N GLU A 116 -15.39 12.92 -14.63
CA GLU A 116 -16.39 13.60 -15.46
C GLU A 116 -16.44 15.12 -15.18
N GLU A 117 -15.93 15.56 -14.03
CA GLU A 117 -15.94 16.96 -13.61
C GLU A 117 -14.53 17.58 -13.78
N PRO A 118 -14.36 18.64 -14.61
CA PRO A 118 -13.04 19.21 -14.92
C PRO A 118 -12.22 19.63 -13.70
N LYS A 119 -12.87 20.05 -12.61
CA LYS A 119 -12.20 20.50 -11.38
C LYS A 119 -11.65 19.37 -10.52
N SER A 120 -12.19 18.16 -10.64
CA SER A 120 -11.75 16.99 -9.86
C SER A 120 -11.08 15.92 -10.73
N ALA A 121 -10.97 16.13 -12.04
CA ALA A 121 -10.52 15.10 -12.96
C ALA A 121 -9.11 14.59 -12.69
N ALA A 122 -8.19 15.47 -12.30
CA ALA A 122 -6.83 15.08 -11.93
C ALA A 122 -6.81 14.18 -10.69
N LEU A 123 -7.61 14.53 -9.67
CA LEU A 123 -7.71 13.78 -8.42
C LEU A 123 -8.44 12.44 -8.62
N GLY A 124 -9.46 12.41 -9.46
CA GLY A 124 -10.11 11.16 -9.88
C GLY A 124 -9.11 10.24 -10.59
N ALA A 125 -8.35 10.74 -11.55
CA ALA A 125 -7.30 9.96 -12.21
C ALA A 125 -6.22 9.45 -11.23
N PHE A 126 -5.87 10.25 -10.22
CA PHE A 126 -4.93 9.87 -9.18
C PHE A 126 -5.45 8.67 -8.37
N TYR A 127 -6.65 8.76 -7.80
CA TYR A 127 -7.21 7.68 -6.97
C TYR A 127 -7.55 6.42 -7.78
N GLU A 128 -7.99 6.56 -9.03
CA GLU A 128 -8.15 5.44 -9.95
C GLU A 128 -6.81 4.72 -10.18
N GLY A 129 -5.74 5.50 -10.37
CA GLY A 129 -4.37 5.00 -10.46
C GLY A 129 -3.98 4.18 -9.23
N LEU A 130 -4.24 4.70 -8.02
CA LEU A 130 -3.96 3.99 -6.78
C LEU A 130 -4.75 2.69 -6.65
N ALA A 131 -6.05 2.69 -6.99
CA ALA A 131 -6.89 1.50 -6.96
C ALA A 131 -6.34 0.40 -7.89
N HIS A 132 -5.93 0.77 -9.10
CA HIS A 132 -5.25 -0.15 -10.01
C HIS A 132 -3.90 -0.64 -9.49
N GLY A 133 -3.15 0.21 -8.78
CA GLY A 133 -1.89 -0.16 -8.13
C GLY A 133 -2.08 -1.21 -7.04
N VAL A 134 -3.07 -1.02 -6.17
CA VAL A 134 -3.42 -1.97 -5.11
C VAL A 134 -3.87 -3.31 -5.71
N ARG A 135 -4.67 -3.28 -6.79
CA ARG A 135 -5.02 -4.48 -7.56
C ARG A 135 -3.80 -5.20 -8.13
N ALA A 136 -2.88 -4.45 -8.76
CA ALA A 136 -1.65 -5.01 -9.31
C ALA A 136 -0.77 -5.65 -8.22
N ARG A 137 -0.73 -5.05 -7.04
CA ARG A 137 -0.01 -5.56 -5.87
C ARG A 137 -0.53 -6.93 -5.42
N LEU A 138 -1.86 -7.10 -5.36
CA LEU A 138 -2.45 -8.40 -5.01
C LEU A 138 -2.14 -9.48 -6.07
N HIS A 139 -2.31 -9.16 -7.36
CA HIS A 139 -1.96 -10.11 -8.43
C HIS A 139 -0.48 -10.47 -8.42
N THR A 140 0.40 -9.51 -8.09
CA THR A 140 1.84 -9.76 -7.93
C THR A 140 2.13 -10.71 -6.78
N LEU A 141 1.49 -10.51 -5.62
CA LEU A 141 1.60 -11.42 -4.47
C LEU A 141 1.27 -12.87 -4.86
N ARG A 142 0.31 -13.06 -5.77
CA ARG A 142 -0.18 -14.38 -6.25
C ARG A 142 0.56 -14.95 -7.46
N ALA A 143 1.57 -14.24 -7.95
CA ALA A 143 2.29 -14.54 -9.18
C ALA A 143 1.40 -14.58 -10.45
N GLU A 144 0.34 -13.77 -10.47
CA GLU A 144 -0.57 -13.62 -11.62
C GLU A 144 -0.06 -12.53 -12.58
N ALA A 145 1.00 -12.83 -13.32
CA ALA A 145 1.74 -11.84 -14.12
C ALA A 145 0.88 -11.06 -15.14
N LEU A 146 -0.09 -11.73 -15.78
CA LEU A 146 -0.97 -11.08 -16.78
C LEU A 146 -1.91 -10.05 -16.12
N ASN A 147 -2.56 -10.44 -15.03
CA ASN A 147 -3.48 -9.57 -14.31
C ASN A 147 -2.72 -8.40 -13.65
N SER A 148 -1.55 -8.70 -13.07
CA SER A 148 -0.66 -7.68 -12.52
C SER A 148 -0.19 -6.70 -13.60
N GLY A 149 0.27 -7.17 -14.76
CA GLY A 149 0.71 -6.33 -15.86
C GLY A 149 -0.41 -5.43 -16.42
N LYS A 150 -1.64 -5.98 -16.57
CA LYS A 150 -2.82 -5.21 -16.98
C LYS A 150 -3.14 -4.09 -15.98
N ALA A 151 -3.27 -4.43 -14.70
CA ALA A 151 -3.58 -3.45 -13.65
C ALA A 151 -2.45 -2.41 -13.49
N GLY A 152 -1.18 -2.83 -13.58
CA GLY A 152 -0.03 -1.92 -13.53
C GLY A 152 0.00 -0.93 -14.69
N LYS A 153 -0.40 -1.36 -15.90
CA LYS A 153 -0.55 -0.46 -17.05
C LYS A 153 -1.63 0.59 -16.79
N GLN A 154 -2.80 0.18 -16.31
CA GLN A 154 -3.90 1.09 -15.97
C GLN A 154 -3.49 2.09 -14.89
N MET A 155 -2.83 1.62 -13.82
CA MET A 155 -2.23 2.48 -12.79
C MET A 155 -1.32 3.54 -13.42
N ARG A 156 -0.37 3.12 -14.26
CA ARG A 156 0.58 4.05 -14.88
C ARG A 156 -0.11 5.09 -15.75
N GLU A 157 -1.08 4.70 -16.55
CA GLU A 157 -1.83 5.61 -17.42
C GLU A 157 -2.57 6.67 -16.59
N SER A 158 -3.32 6.26 -15.56
CA SER A 158 -4.09 7.18 -14.72
C SER A 158 -3.19 8.09 -13.86
N LEU A 159 -2.07 7.59 -13.32
CA LEU A 159 -1.11 8.42 -12.57
C LEU A 159 -0.36 9.42 -13.43
N LEU A 160 0.00 9.05 -14.67
CA LEU A 160 0.60 10.01 -15.62
C LEU A 160 -0.39 11.11 -15.99
N GLN A 161 -1.66 10.76 -16.19
CA GLN A 161 -2.71 11.74 -16.44
C GLN A 161 -2.86 12.69 -15.25
N ALA A 162 -2.94 12.16 -14.02
CA ALA A 162 -3.07 12.96 -12.81
C ALA A 162 -1.93 13.99 -12.67
N ALA A 163 -0.68 13.52 -12.77
CA ALA A 163 0.50 14.38 -12.66
C ALA A 163 0.60 15.42 -13.79
N ALA A 164 0.11 15.10 -14.99
CA ALA A 164 0.08 16.05 -16.11
C ALA A 164 -1.01 17.13 -15.96
N GLN A 165 -2.11 16.81 -15.29
CA GLN A 165 -3.24 17.72 -15.10
C GLN A 165 -3.10 18.59 -13.85
N ASP A 166 -2.46 18.07 -12.80
CA ASP A 166 -2.21 18.79 -11.55
C ASP A 166 -0.81 18.49 -11.00
N PRO A 167 0.16 19.43 -11.13
CA PRO A 167 1.51 19.27 -10.59
C PRO A 167 1.58 19.03 -9.08
N ALA A 168 0.56 19.42 -8.30
CA ALA A 168 0.52 19.16 -6.86
C ALA A 168 0.43 17.66 -6.55
N LEU A 169 -0.05 16.85 -7.50
CA LEU A 169 -0.14 15.39 -7.36
C LEU A 169 1.15 14.68 -7.78
N GLN A 170 2.14 15.38 -8.34
CA GLN A 170 3.30 14.76 -8.96
C GLN A 170 4.13 13.92 -7.97
N ALA A 171 4.44 14.46 -6.79
CA ALA A 171 5.27 13.76 -5.80
C ALA A 171 4.62 12.45 -5.30
N ASP A 172 3.29 12.44 -5.15
CA ASP A 172 2.52 11.26 -4.80
C ASP A 172 2.39 10.29 -5.97
N ALA A 173 2.13 10.78 -7.18
CA ALA A 173 2.07 9.95 -8.40
C ALA A 173 3.41 9.25 -8.68
N GLU A 174 4.53 9.90 -8.35
CA GLU A 174 5.87 9.32 -8.44
C GLU A 174 6.05 8.07 -7.57
N ALA A 175 5.29 7.91 -6.48
CA ALA A 175 5.29 6.68 -5.71
C ALA A 175 4.88 5.49 -6.58
N GLY A 176 3.69 5.54 -7.19
CA GLY A 176 3.19 4.45 -8.04
C GLY A 176 3.95 4.31 -9.37
N LEU A 177 4.35 5.42 -9.98
CA LEU A 177 5.16 5.40 -11.21
C LEU A 177 6.55 4.81 -10.97
N GLY A 178 7.14 5.09 -9.81
CA GLY A 178 8.43 4.52 -9.40
C GLY A 178 8.36 3.00 -9.23
N VAL A 179 7.29 2.51 -8.56
CA VAL A 179 6.99 1.08 -8.47
C VAL A 179 6.86 0.45 -9.86
N TYR A 180 6.07 1.06 -10.75
CA TYR A 180 5.90 0.55 -12.10
C TYR A 180 7.24 0.46 -12.85
N ASN A 181 7.99 1.56 -12.89
CA ASN A 181 9.24 1.64 -13.66
C ASN A 181 10.27 0.63 -13.13
N TYR A 182 10.35 0.45 -11.81
CA TYR A 182 11.22 -0.56 -11.23
C TYR A 182 10.81 -1.97 -11.63
N TYR A 183 9.56 -2.37 -11.32
CA TYR A 183 9.14 -3.75 -11.52
C TYR A 183 8.99 -4.16 -12.98
N ALA A 184 8.57 -3.25 -13.86
CA ALA A 184 8.52 -3.50 -15.30
C ALA A 184 9.92 -3.74 -15.89
N ASP A 185 10.98 -3.13 -15.33
CA ASP A 185 12.36 -3.44 -15.73
C ASP A 185 12.94 -4.67 -15.02
N VAL A 186 12.54 -5.02 -13.80
CA VAL A 186 13.06 -6.24 -13.16
C VAL A 186 12.24 -7.51 -13.45
N LEU A 187 11.36 -7.46 -14.46
CA LEU A 187 10.66 -8.64 -14.99
C LEU A 187 11.67 -9.69 -15.49
N SER A 188 11.29 -10.97 -15.40
CA SER A 188 12.14 -12.05 -15.89
C SER A 188 12.45 -11.89 -17.38
N PRO A 189 13.63 -12.34 -17.87
CA PRO A 189 13.98 -12.24 -19.28
C PRO A 189 12.92 -12.83 -20.23
N LEU A 190 12.28 -13.92 -19.79
CA LEU A 190 11.18 -14.56 -20.53
C LEU A 190 9.96 -13.62 -20.64
N ILE A 191 9.57 -12.96 -19.55
CA ILE A 191 8.45 -12.01 -19.58
C ILE A 191 8.84 -10.77 -20.40
N LYS A 192 10.08 -10.28 -20.30
CA LYS A 192 10.57 -9.17 -21.14
C LYS A 192 10.49 -9.49 -22.62
N LEU A 193 10.79 -10.73 -23.03
CA LEU A 193 10.70 -11.18 -24.43
C LEU A 193 9.26 -11.10 -24.95
N PHE A 194 8.27 -11.45 -24.12
CA PHE A 194 6.85 -11.45 -24.49
C PHE A 194 6.11 -10.15 -24.13
N ARG A 195 6.76 -9.13 -23.55
CA ARG A 195 6.08 -7.92 -23.07
C ARG A 195 5.27 -7.19 -24.14
N PHE A 196 5.71 -7.24 -25.40
CA PHE A 196 5.00 -6.64 -26.53
C PHE A 196 3.70 -7.38 -26.86
N LEU A 197 3.70 -8.71 -26.76
CA LEU A 197 2.50 -9.53 -26.89
C LEU A 197 1.55 -9.30 -25.71
N LEU A 198 2.10 -9.02 -24.52
CA LEU A 198 1.35 -8.71 -23.30
C LEU A 198 0.97 -7.23 -23.17
N LEU A 199 1.36 -6.38 -24.13
CA LEU A 199 1.16 -4.93 -24.11
C LEU A 199 1.63 -4.24 -22.82
N ILE A 200 2.71 -4.72 -22.21
CA ILE A 200 3.31 -4.13 -21.01
C ILE A 200 4.39 -3.12 -21.44
N PRO A 201 4.19 -1.81 -21.20
CA PRO A 201 5.24 -0.81 -21.39
C PRO A 201 6.52 -1.17 -20.63
N GLY A 202 7.67 -0.84 -21.21
CA GLY A 202 8.96 -1.04 -20.52
C GLY A 202 9.07 -0.13 -19.29
N GLY A 203 9.85 -0.58 -18.31
CA GLY A 203 10.27 0.22 -17.17
C GLY A 203 11.72 0.69 -17.28
N ASP A 204 12.16 1.42 -16.26
CA ASP A 204 13.55 1.82 -16.04
C ASP A 204 13.82 1.72 -14.53
N ARG A 205 14.72 0.80 -14.15
CA ARG A 205 15.05 0.52 -12.75
C ARG A 205 15.60 1.73 -12.03
N GLU A 206 16.53 2.46 -12.62
CA GLU A 206 17.19 3.60 -11.96
C GLU A 206 16.21 4.76 -11.81
N LYS A 207 15.43 5.05 -12.85
CA LYS A 207 14.33 6.02 -12.77
C LYS A 207 13.31 5.63 -11.71
N GLY A 208 12.96 4.34 -11.61
CA GLY A 208 12.04 3.83 -10.60
C GLY A 208 12.55 4.07 -9.18
N LEU A 209 13.83 3.82 -8.94
CA LEU A 209 14.49 4.10 -7.65
C LEU A 209 14.57 5.60 -7.35
N GLU A 210 14.83 6.44 -8.35
CA GLU A 210 14.84 7.90 -8.20
C GLU A 210 13.47 8.44 -7.78
N GLN A 211 12.41 8.04 -8.49
CA GLN A 211 11.03 8.43 -8.20
C GLN A 211 10.60 7.99 -6.81
N LEU A 212 10.90 6.75 -6.41
CA LEU A 212 10.59 6.27 -5.06
C LEU A 212 11.36 7.01 -3.97
N ARG A 213 12.63 7.38 -4.22
CA ARG A 213 13.39 8.23 -3.28
C ARG A 213 12.74 9.59 -3.14
N ALA A 214 12.39 10.25 -4.24
CA ALA A 214 11.73 11.56 -4.21
C ALA A 214 10.40 11.49 -3.46
N ALA A 215 9.52 10.55 -3.81
CA ALA A 215 8.24 10.34 -3.15
C ALA A 215 8.40 10.02 -1.66
N SER A 216 9.40 9.23 -1.26
CA SER A 216 9.68 8.92 0.15
C SER A 216 10.11 10.13 0.99
N LEU A 217 10.36 11.28 0.36
CA LEU A 217 10.76 12.53 1.03
C LEU A 217 9.72 13.66 0.85
N GLN A 218 9.01 13.66 -0.27
CA GLN A 218 8.24 14.83 -0.73
C GLN A 218 6.74 14.55 -0.92
N ALA A 219 6.31 13.28 -1.01
CA ALA A 219 4.88 12.96 -1.18
C ALA A 219 4.06 13.44 0.02
N THR A 220 2.82 13.86 -0.23
CA THR A 220 1.89 14.34 0.80
C THR A 220 1.16 13.17 1.43
N LEU A 221 0.48 12.36 0.60
CA LEU A 221 -0.32 11.23 1.04
C LEU A 221 0.52 9.97 1.15
N LEU A 222 1.26 9.61 0.10
CA LEU A 222 1.89 8.29 -0.09
C LEU A 222 3.33 8.19 0.41
N LEU A 223 3.82 9.17 1.17
CA LEU A 223 5.19 9.16 1.67
C LEU A 223 5.53 7.90 2.49
N PRO A 224 4.68 7.44 3.43
CA PRO A 224 4.92 6.20 4.16
C PRO A 224 4.99 4.96 3.24
N GLU A 225 4.08 4.89 2.26
CA GLU A 225 3.97 3.79 1.31
C GLU A 225 5.19 3.76 0.37
N ALA A 226 5.61 4.91 -0.16
CA ALA A 226 6.81 5.06 -0.98
C ALA A 226 8.08 4.67 -0.21
N ARG A 227 8.18 5.10 1.05
CA ARG A 227 9.29 4.71 1.93
C ARG A 227 9.32 3.22 2.19
N ASN A 228 8.17 2.61 2.45
CA ASN A 228 8.05 1.18 2.66
C ASN A 228 8.48 0.41 1.40
N GLU A 229 7.97 0.79 0.24
CA GLU A 229 8.29 0.09 -1.01
C GLU A 229 9.77 0.24 -1.39
N LEU A 230 10.36 1.43 -1.20
CA LEU A 230 11.79 1.64 -1.39
C LEU A 230 12.63 0.76 -0.45
N ALA A 231 12.24 0.66 0.83
CA ALA A 231 12.91 -0.19 1.81
C ALA A 231 12.83 -1.67 1.44
N ARG A 232 11.67 -2.12 0.96
CA ARG A 232 11.45 -3.50 0.48
C ARG A 232 12.30 -3.79 -0.75
N ILE A 233 12.35 -2.89 -1.73
CA ILE A 233 13.20 -3.03 -2.92
C ILE A 233 14.67 -3.14 -2.50
N TYR A 234 15.15 -2.25 -1.62
CA TYR A 234 16.52 -2.31 -1.10
C TYR A 234 16.82 -3.61 -0.38
N SER A 235 15.90 -4.09 0.45
CA SER A 235 16.07 -5.31 1.22
C SER A 235 16.08 -6.58 0.34
N LEU A 236 15.07 -6.73 -0.52
CA LEU A 236 14.69 -8.00 -1.15
C LEU A 236 15.21 -8.15 -2.59
N ARG A 237 15.42 -7.03 -3.30
CA ARG A 237 15.75 -7.05 -4.74
C ARG A 237 17.15 -6.53 -5.01
N GLU A 238 17.58 -5.51 -4.26
CA GLU A 238 18.91 -4.91 -4.40
C GLU A 238 19.95 -5.51 -3.46
N ASN A 239 19.53 -6.30 -2.46
CA ASN A 239 20.40 -6.85 -1.41
C ASN A 239 21.23 -5.75 -0.69
N ARG A 240 20.61 -4.61 -0.38
CA ARG A 240 21.18 -3.45 0.32
C ARG A 240 20.54 -3.27 1.71
N PRO A 241 20.75 -4.19 2.67
CA PRO A 241 20.12 -4.11 3.99
C PRO A 241 20.51 -2.84 4.76
N ALA A 242 21.74 -2.34 4.59
CA ALA A 242 22.18 -1.08 5.20
C ALA A 242 21.40 0.15 4.71
N ALA A 243 20.95 0.15 3.45
CA ALA A 243 20.12 1.21 2.88
C ALA A 243 18.64 1.06 3.25
N ALA A 244 18.15 -0.18 3.40
CA ALA A 244 16.78 -0.47 3.80
C ALA A 244 16.50 -0.15 5.27
N LEU A 245 17.46 -0.42 6.16
CA LEU A 245 17.32 -0.26 7.60
C LEU A 245 16.82 1.13 8.04
N PRO A 246 17.45 2.27 7.67
CA PRO A 246 16.99 3.58 8.12
C PRO A 246 15.56 3.90 7.67
N LEU A 247 15.12 3.40 6.51
CA LEU A 247 13.76 3.58 6.01
C LEU A 247 12.76 2.80 6.87
N PHE A 248 13.04 1.52 7.17
CA PHE A 248 12.20 0.73 8.07
C PHE A 248 12.20 1.24 9.51
N ARG A 249 13.33 1.74 10.03
CA ARG A 249 13.39 2.38 11.36
C ARG A 249 12.47 3.59 11.42
N SER A 250 12.55 4.48 10.43
CA SER A 250 11.67 5.65 10.36
C SER A 250 10.19 5.27 10.35
N LEU A 251 9.82 4.19 9.65
CA LEU A 251 8.44 3.68 9.64
C LEU A 251 8.05 3.07 10.98
N ALA A 252 8.89 2.22 11.56
CA ALA A 252 8.64 1.56 12.84
C ALA A 252 8.53 2.55 13.99
N ASP A 253 9.31 3.63 13.98
CA ASP A 253 9.27 4.66 15.03
C ASP A 253 8.07 5.60 14.85
N ARG A 254 7.62 5.84 13.60
CA ARG A 254 6.41 6.64 13.32
C ARG A 254 5.11 5.87 13.54
N TYR A 255 5.11 4.57 13.25
CA TYR A 255 3.97 3.67 13.39
C TYR A 255 4.33 2.51 14.33
N PRO A 256 4.49 2.78 15.64
CA PRO A 256 5.06 1.82 16.60
C PRO A 256 4.18 0.60 16.84
N GLN A 257 2.90 0.64 16.47
CA GLN A 257 1.98 -0.49 16.58
C GLN A 257 2.02 -1.39 15.34
N ASN A 258 2.73 -1.00 14.28
CA ASN A 258 2.91 -1.85 13.12
C ASN A 258 4.08 -2.82 13.32
N ALA A 259 3.76 -4.03 13.77
CA ALA A 259 4.74 -5.09 13.99
C ALA A 259 5.52 -5.48 12.73
N ILE A 260 4.96 -5.32 11.52
CA ILE A 260 5.66 -5.62 10.25
C ILE A 260 6.83 -4.66 10.06
N TYR A 261 6.65 -3.36 10.34
CA TYR A 261 7.74 -2.39 10.21
C TYR A 261 8.85 -2.64 11.23
N ALA A 262 8.49 -2.90 12.49
CA ALA A 262 9.45 -3.22 13.53
C ALA A 262 10.24 -4.51 13.20
N LEU A 263 9.56 -5.59 12.83
CA LEU A 263 10.22 -6.84 12.46
C LEU A 263 11.09 -6.68 11.19
N SER A 264 10.64 -5.90 10.21
CA SER A 264 11.42 -5.59 9.01
C SER A 264 12.71 -4.84 9.34
N ALA A 265 12.66 -3.85 10.25
CA ALA A 265 13.82 -3.15 10.74
C ALA A 265 14.79 -4.09 11.49
N ALA A 266 14.25 -4.97 12.34
CA ALA A 266 15.06 -5.96 13.05
C ALA A 266 15.82 -6.89 12.10
N ILE A 267 15.13 -7.42 11.08
CA ILE A 267 15.73 -8.28 10.06
C ILE A 267 16.88 -7.55 9.34
N GLN A 268 16.68 -6.29 8.94
CA GLN A 268 17.74 -5.55 8.24
C GLN A 268 18.93 -5.25 9.17
N ALA A 269 18.68 -4.94 10.44
CA ALA A 269 19.74 -4.73 11.43
C ALA A 269 20.56 -6.00 11.67
N GLU A 270 19.90 -7.16 11.78
CA GLU A 270 20.59 -8.44 11.94
C GLU A 270 21.45 -8.77 10.70
N ARG A 271 20.94 -8.53 9.48
CA ARG A 271 21.68 -8.76 8.22
C ARG A 271 22.98 -7.97 8.11
N ILE A 272 23.10 -6.83 8.81
CA ILE A 272 24.32 -6.02 8.84
C ILE A 272 25.14 -6.20 10.12
N GLY A 273 24.77 -7.15 10.99
CA GLY A 273 25.51 -7.47 12.21
C GLY A 273 25.18 -6.61 13.44
N GLU A 274 24.21 -5.71 13.33
CA GLU A 274 23.77 -4.80 14.40
C GLU A 274 22.82 -5.50 15.38
N LYS A 275 23.32 -6.51 16.11
CA LYS A 275 22.51 -7.44 16.93
C LYS A 275 21.70 -6.75 18.02
N GLU A 276 22.27 -5.77 18.71
CA GLU A 276 21.55 -5.04 19.77
C GLU A 276 20.38 -4.24 19.20
N ILE A 277 20.58 -3.60 18.05
CA ILE A 277 19.52 -2.86 17.38
C ILE A 277 18.46 -3.81 16.82
N ALA A 278 18.88 -4.96 16.28
CA ALA A 278 17.94 -6.01 15.88
C ALA A 278 17.08 -6.45 17.06
N ALA A 279 17.69 -6.72 18.22
CA ALA A 279 16.97 -7.15 19.42
C ALA A 279 16.00 -6.08 19.94
N ASP A 280 16.35 -4.79 19.88
CA ASP A 280 15.44 -3.69 20.21
C ASP A 280 14.19 -3.71 19.33
N TYR A 281 14.36 -3.76 18.01
CA TYR A 281 13.23 -3.76 17.09
C TYR A 281 12.40 -5.06 17.14
N VAL A 282 13.01 -6.21 17.47
CA VAL A 282 12.22 -7.43 17.75
C VAL A 282 11.35 -7.25 19.00
N ARG A 283 11.86 -6.62 20.07
CA ARG A 283 11.05 -6.32 21.26
C ARG A 283 9.93 -5.34 20.95
N LYS A 284 10.17 -4.33 20.11
CA LYS A 284 9.11 -3.44 19.59
C LYS A 284 8.05 -4.22 18.82
N ALA A 285 8.46 -5.12 17.92
CA ALA A 285 7.52 -5.98 17.19
C ALA A 285 6.67 -6.85 18.14
N LEU A 286 7.29 -7.48 19.14
CA LEU A 286 6.57 -8.25 20.18
C LEU A 286 5.63 -7.39 21.04
N GLY A 287 5.96 -6.12 21.26
CA GLY A 287 5.07 -5.16 21.92
C GLY A 287 3.85 -4.87 21.06
N ALA A 288 4.07 -4.51 19.80
CA ALA A 288 3.02 -4.23 18.82
C ALA A 288 2.07 -5.42 18.60
N VAL A 289 2.60 -6.64 18.49
CA VAL A 289 1.83 -7.88 18.33
C VAL A 289 0.79 -8.09 19.44
N LYS A 290 1.02 -7.62 20.67
CA LYS A 290 0.07 -7.76 21.79
C LYS A 290 -1.20 -6.94 21.61
N GLU A 291 -1.10 -5.85 20.86
CA GLU A 291 -2.20 -4.93 20.57
C GLU A 291 -2.95 -5.32 19.29
N MET A 292 -2.45 -6.30 18.52
CA MET A 292 -3.10 -6.79 17.31
C MET A 292 -4.21 -7.78 17.65
N ASP A 293 -5.38 -7.62 17.03
CA ASP A 293 -6.58 -8.43 17.22
C ASP A 293 -7.00 -9.22 15.96
N ASP A 294 -6.13 -9.24 14.95
CA ASP A 294 -6.38 -9.85 13.66
C ASP A 294 -5.38 -10.97 13.29
N VAL A 295 -5.55 -11.53 12.09
CA VAL A 295 -4.74 -12.66 11.56
C VAL A 295 -3.23 -12.35 11.49
N CYS A 296 -2.83 -11.08 11.50
CA CYS A 296 -1.43 -10.69 11.54
C CYS A 296 -0.74 -11.13 12.84
N ARG A 297 -1.46 -11.12 13.96
CA ARG A 297 -0.91 -11.53 15.26
C ARG A 297 -0.38 -12.96 15.20
N ASP A 298 -1.18 -13.88 14.70
CA ASP A 298 -0.88 -15.32 14.64
C ASP A 298 0.35 -15.64 13.78
N ARG A 299 0.74 -14.71 12.90
CA ARG A 299 1.87 -14.85 11.98
C ARG A 299 3.10 -14.10 12.48
N LEU A 300 2.92 -12.91 13.02
CA LEU A 300 4.00 -12.04 13.47
C LEU A 300 4.51 -12.39 14.88
N GLU A 301 3.66 -12.92 15.76
CA GLU A 301 4.06 -13.39 17.09
C GLU A 301 5.14 -14.47 17.02
N PRO A 302 4.92 -15.63 16.37
CA PRO A 302 5.93 -16.68 16.30
C PRO A 302 7.17 -16.24 15.53
N ALA A 303 7.03 -15.45 14.46
CA ALA A 303 8.16 -14.92 13.71
C ALA A 303 9.05 -14.02 14.58
N SER A 304 8.44 -13.15 15.39
CA SER A 304 9.17 -12.23 16.28
C SER A 304 9.81 -12.99 17.45
N GLN A 305 9.13 -13.98 18.03
CA GLN A 305 9.70 -14.83 19.09
C GLN A 305 10.93 -15.59 18.61
N GLN A 306 10.85 -16.25 17.45
CA GLN A 306 11.97 -16.96 16.85
C GLN A 306 13.15 -16.03 16.51
N ALA A 307 12.87 -14.78 16.10
CA ALA A 307 13.91 -13.78 15.88
C ALA A 307 14.64 -13.44 17.18
N LEU A 308 13.89 -13.26 18.28
CA LEU A 308 14.47 -12.95 19.59
C LEU A 308 15.32 -14.11 20.12
N GLU A 309 14.82 -15.34 20.06
CA GLU A 309 15.53 -16.54 20.52
C GLU A 309 16.86 -16.72 19.79
N ARG A 310 16.82 -16.54 18.46
CA ARG A 310 18.02 -16.59 17.62
C ARG A 310 19.04 -15.52 18.01
N LEU A 311 18.61 -14.28 18.22
CA LEU A 311 19.50 -13.18 18.61
C LEU A 311 20.09 -13.40 20.02
N GLN A 312 19.36 -14.05 20.92
CA GLN A 312 19.81 -14.41 22.27
C GLN A 312 20.70 -15.67 22.32
N GLY A 313 20.93 -16.34 21.18
CA GLY A 313 21.84 -17.48 21.11
C GLY A 313 21.31 -18.77 21.73
N LYS A 314 20.00 -18.95 21.86
CA LYS A 314 19.42 -20.27 22.16
C LYS A 314 19.19 -21.01 20.83
N PRO A 315 19.95 -22.06 20.48
CA PRO A 315 19.60 -22.89 19.35
C PRO A 315 18.26 -23.57 19.69
N GLY A 316 17.31 -23.53 18.75
CA GLY A 316 16.03 -24.21 18.88
C GLY A 316 16.23 -25.69 19.25
N ARG A 317 15.40 -26.18 20.18
CA ARG A 317 15.31 -27.60 20.52
C ARG A 317 14.74 -28.40 19.37
#